data_AF-B0RPL0-F1
#
_entry.id   AF-B0RPL0-F1
#
_cell.length_a   1.000
_cell.length_b   1.000
_cell.length_c   1.000
_cell.angle_alpha   90.00
_cell.angle_beta   90.00
_cell.angle_gamma   90.00
#
_symmetry.space_group_name_H-M   'P 1'
#
loop_
_entity.id
_entity.type
_entity.pdbx_description
1 polymer ?
#
loop_
_entity_poly.entity_id
_entity_poly.type
_entity_poly.pdbx_seq_one_letter_code
_entity_poly.pdbx_strand_id
1 'polypeptide(L)'
;MTQSREDELNEWEWPNRPTNEAEFDEMMTSLDRRLSSKGIEPHRRAIMASMQVSWTLKLDGTPFIGGLKDRGPPFSPRDLLARVHAWYSDHYGDAMKVDFSPGTFLVVVNANLWRIRLPMIMGEGVVVVDRDLSKVQQNTVGRGQAIHNALSSVEGLTQPMANKLTDRELVFFHRAFMHGWQAIMTFDSLRGHPLFAHAKADFRHSVEAISSGREYGKARWEAAQCAEKLLKGFLARAGQAYPTNAGKGHDHVHLGKLLDEKLGIHVDERILSTLKTSPAVRYGEEASSLSQAMDSHSALLALLRILGSHDSVQNDHADTGTEK
;
A
#
# COMPACT_ATOMS: atom_id res chain seq x y z
N MET A 1 -20.05 -22.37 13.62
CA MET A 1 -19.03 -23.37 13.26
C MET A 1 -18.19 -22.75 12.18
N THR A 2 -16.99 -22.29 12.52
CA THR A 2 -16.01 -21.78 11.56
C THR A 2 -15.37 -23.00 10.90
N GLN A 3 -15.63 -23.22 9.60
CA GLN A 3 -14.83 -24.17 8.81
C GLN A 3 -13.36 -23.77 8.96
N SER A 4 -12.48 -24.72 9.25
CA SER A 4 -11.06 -24.42 9.29
C SER A 4 -10.58 -24.08 7.87
N ARG A 5 -9.47 -23.34 7.77
CA ARG A 5 -8.85 -23.01 6.47
C ARG A 5 -8.40 -24.27 5.71
N GLU A 6 -8.20 -25.37 6.43
CA GLU A 6 -7.92 -26.70 5.87
C GLU A 6 -9.18 -27.33 5.26
N ASP A 7 -10.36 -27.13 5.87
CA ASP A 7 -11.64 -27.65 5.35
C ASP A 7 -12.06 -26.99 4.03
N GLU A 8 -11.78 -25.70 3.83
CA GLU A 8 -12.12 -24.96 2.60
C GLU A 8 -11.19 -25.30 1.41
N LEU A 9 -9.95 -25.72 1.69
CA LEU A 9 -8.99 -26.16 0.70
C LEU A 9 -9.18 -27.65 0.35
N ASN A 10 -9.70 -28.47 1.27
CA ASN A 10 -9.86 -29.92 1.05
C ASN A 10 -10.88 -30.36 0.00
N GLU A 11 -11.76 -29.50 -0.52
CA GLU A 11 -12.82 -29.96 -1.45
C GLU A 11 -12.36 -30.02 -2.93
N TRP A 12 -11.10 -29.69 -3.26
CA TRP A 12 -10.56 -29.88 -4.62
C TRP A 12 -9.75 -31.16 -4.68
N GLU A 13 -10.16 -32.05 -5.58
CA GLU A 13 -9.53 -33.34 -5.77
C GLU A 13 -8.99 -33.47 -7.18
N TRP A 14 -7.86 -34.18 -7.29
CA TRP A 14 -7.27 -34.56 -8.55
C TRP A 14 -6.73 -35.99 -8.41
N PRO A 15 -7.04 -36.91 -9.34
CA PRO A 15 -6.96 -38.35 -9.07
C PRO A 15 -5.54 -38.87 -8.93
N ASN A 16 -4.62 -38.40 -9.78
CA ASN A 16 -3.23 -38.86 -9.80
C ASN A 16 -2.31 -37.74 -10.26
N ARG A 17 -1.00 -37.90 -10.01
CA ARG A 17 -0.01 -36.98 -10.54
C ARG A 17 -0.07 -36.96 -12.08
N PRO A 18 -0.11 -35.78 -12.72
CA PRO A 18 -0.06 -35.70 -14.17
C PRO A 18 1.24 -36.31 -14.69
N THR A 19 1.16 -36.95 -15.85
CA THR A 19 2.28 -37.64 -16.52
C THR A 19 2.70 -36.95 -17.82
N ASN A 20 1.89 -35.99 -18.28
CA ASN A 20 2.08 -35.23 -19.49
C ASN A 20 1.53 -33.80 -19.35
N GLU A 21 1.85 -32.95 -20.31
CA GLU A 21 1.48 -31.52 -20.28
C GLU A 21 -0.03 -31.30 -20.35
N ALA A 22 -0.78 -32.15 -21.07
CA ALA A 22 -2.23 -31.99 -21.21
C ALA A 22 -2.96 -32.28 -19.89
N GLU A 23 -2.59 -33.36 -19.20
CA GLU A 23 -3.10 -33.67 -17.87
C GLU A 23 -2.75 -32.58 -16.85
N PHE A 24 -1.54 -32.03 -16.95
CA PHE A 24 -1.11 -30.94 -16.07
C PHE A 24 -1.91 -29.66 -16.33
N ASP A 25 -2.10 -29.28 -17.60
CA ASP A 25 -2.85 -28.08 -17.96
C ASP A 25 -4.33 -28.20 -17.55
N GLU A 26 -4.94 -29.38 -17.72
CA GLU A 26 -6.31 -29.65 -17.28
C GLU A 26 -6.44 -29.52 -15.75
N MET A 27 -5.48 -30.10 -15.02
CA MET A 27 -5.39 -29.98 -13.57
C MET A 27 -5.32 -28.51 -13.13
N MET A 28 -4.41 -27.75 -13.73
CA MET A 28 -4.18 -26.35 -13.38
C MET A 28 -5.38 -25.47 -13.74
N THR A 29 -6.00 -25.69 -14.90
CA THR A 29 -7.21 -24.97 -15.33
C THR A 29 -8.39 -25.24 -14.39
N SER A 30 -8.57 -26.50 -13.96
CA SER A 30 -9.60 -26.87 -12.98
C SER A 30 -9.39 -26.16 -11.63
N LEU A 31 -8.14 -26.18 -11.14
CA LEU A 31 -7.77 -25.55 -9.87
C LEU A 31 -7.92 -24.03 -9.92
N ASP A 32 -7.43 -23.38 -10.98
CA ASP A 32 -7.53 -21.93 -11.13
C ASP A 32 -9.00 -21.47 -11.25
N ARG A 33 -9.84 -22.20 -12.00
CA ARG A 33 -11.28 -21.90 -12.07
C ARG A 33 -11.93 -21.90 -10.68
N ARG A 34 -11.56 -22.86 -9.84
CA ARG A 34 -12.04 -22.93 -8.45
C ARG A 34 -11.52 -21.78 -7.61
N LEU A 35 -10.22 -21.48 -7.66
CA LEU A 35 -9.67 -20.37 -6.87
C LEU A 35 -10.29 -19.04 -7.32
N SER A 36 -10.53 -18.88 -8.62
CA SER A 36 -11.24 -17.74 -9.18
C SER A 36 -12.70 -17.66 -8.73
N SER A 37 -13.43 -18.77 -8.66
CA SER A 37 -14.83 -18.77 -8.18
C SER A 37 -14.94 -18.40 -6.70
N LYS A 38 -13.87 -18.61 -5.92
CA LYS A 38 -13.73 -18.13 -4.54
C LYS A 38 -13.28 -16.65 -4.44
N GLY A 39 -13.16 -15.94 -5.56
CA GLY A 39 -12.77 -14.53 -5.60
C GLY A 39 -11.30 -14.28 -5.22
N ILE A 40 -10.46 -15.31 -5.25
CA ILE A 40 -9.03 -15.16 -4.94
C ILE A 40 -8.36 -14.43 -6.09
N GLU A 41 -7.51 -13.45 -5.80
CA GLU A 41 -6.78 -12.67 -6.81
C GLU A 41 -5.58 -13.44 -7.37
N PRO A 42 -5.22 -13.25 -8.67
CA PRO A 42 -4.16 -14.02 -9.33
C PRO A 42 -2.86 -14.17 -8.53
N HIS A 43 -2.33 -13.10 -7.96
CA HIS A 43 -1.08 -13.14 -7.17
C HIS A 43 -1.13 -14.03 -5.93
N ARG A 44 -2.32 -14.28 -5.37
CA ARG A 44 -2.50 -15.22 -4.25
C ARG A 44 -2.73 -16.65 -4.73
N ARG A 45 -3.21 -16.83 -5.96
CA ARG A 45 -3.59 -18.15 -6.49
C ARG A 45 -2.40 -19.08 -6.66
N ALA A 46 -1.23 -18.60 -7.10
CA ALA A 46 -0.08 -19.51 -7.29
C ALA A 46 0.38 -20.17 -5.98
N ILE A 47 0.43 -19.41 -4.88
CA ILE A 47 0.80 -19.95 -3.56
C ILE A 47 -0.29 -20.93 -3.08
N MET A 48 -1.56 -20.52 -3.18
CA MET A 48 -2.68 -21.39 -2.76
C MET A 48 -2.77 -22.67 -3.60
N ALA A 49 -2.57 -22.57 -4.91
CA ALA A 49 -2.54 -23.70 -5.82
C ALA A 49 -1.36 -24.64 -5.52
N SER A 50 -0.19 -24.09 -5.21
CA SER A 50 0.98 -24.91 -4.84
C SER A 50 0.73 -25.68 -3.54
N MET A 51 0.11 -25.04 -2.54
CA MET A 51 -0.32 -25.71 -1.32
C MET A 51 -1.36 -26.79 -1.60
N GLN A 52 -2.37 -26.47 -2.41
CA GLN A 52 -3.44 -27.38 -2.78
C GLN A 52 -2.91 -28.63 -3.50
N VAL A 53 -2.09 -28.44 -4.54
CA VAL A 53 -1.47 -29.55 -5.30
C VAL A 53 -0.60 -30.41 -4.39
N SER A 54 0.17 -29.79 -3.50
CA SER A 54 1.00 -30.52 -2.52
C SER A 54 0.16 -31.40 -1.61
N TRP A 55 -0.93 -30.87 -1.05
CA TRP A 55 -1.82 -31.63 -0.17
C TRP A 55 -2.60 -32.72 -0.90
N THR A 56 -3.28 -32.37 -1.99
CA THR A 56 -4.13 -33.30 -2.77
C THR A 56 -3.31 -34.48 -3.30
N LEU A 57 -2.07 -34.24 -3.77
CA LEU A 57 -1.21 -35.29 -4.32
C LEU A 57 -0.19 -35.84 -3.33
N LYS A 58 -0.27 -35.44 -2.06
CA LYS A 58 0.63 -35.87 -0.96
C LYS A 58 2.10 -35.75 -1.35
N LEU A 59 2.49 -34.58 -1.85
CA LEU A 59 3.85 -34.32 -2.31
C LEU A 59 4.74 -33.94 -1.13
N ASP A 60 5.86 -34.64 -0.99
CA ASP A 60 6.91 -34.24 -0.06
C ASP A 60 7.68 -33.05 -0.64
N GLY A 61 7.40 -31.84 -0.14
CA GLY A 61 8.10 -30.63 -0.57
C GLY A 61 7.47 -29.33 -0.07
N THR A 62 8.32 -28.30 0.13
CA THR A 62 7.87 -26.94 0.44
C THR A 62 7.40 -26.25 -0.84
N PRO A 63 6.25 -25.55 -0.85
CA PRO A 63 5.86 -24.69 -1.96
C PRO A 63 6.98 -23.68 -2.28
N PHE A 64 7.43 -23.65 -3.54
CA PHE A 64 8.53 -22.78 -3.96
C PHE A 64 7.99 -21.50 -4.60
N ILE A 65 8.41 -20.36 -4.06
CA ILE A 65 8.23 -19.05 -4.70
C ILE A 65 9.48 -18.79 -5.55
N GLY A 66 9.33 -18.55 -6.85
CA GLY A 66 10.43 -18.06 -7.71
C GLY A 66 11.09 -19.08 -8.65
N GLY A 67 10.59 -20.31 -8.75
CA GLY A 67 11.07 -21.31 -9.71
C GLY A 67 12.46 -21.88 -9.39
N LEU A 68 12.66 -23.16 -9.68
CA LEU A 68 13.93 -23.85 -9.49
C LEU A 68 14.66 -24.03 -10.83
N LYS A 69 15.99 -23.84 -10.82
CA LYS A 69 16.87 -24.09 -11.98
C LYS A 69 17.02 -25.59 -12.28
N ASP A 70 17.07 -26.41 -11.23
CA ASP A 70 17.01 -27.87 -11.34
C ASP A 70 15.69 -28.36 -10.74
N ARG A 71 14.86 -28.93 -11.60
CA ARG A 71 13.50 -29.40 -11.29
C ARG A 71 13.43 -30.92 -11.14
N GLY A 72 14.51 -31.64 -11.46
CA GLY A 72 14.50 -33.10 -11.55
C GLY A 72 13.69 -33.63 -12.74
N PRO A 73 13.30 -34.92 -12.72
CA PRO A 73 12.53 -35.52 -13.80
C PRO A 73 11.18 -34.83 -14.03
N PRO A 74 10.67 -34.80 -15.29
CA PRO A 74 9.34 -34.29 -15.61
C PRO A 74 8.27 -34.91 -14.71
N PHE A 75 7.41 -34.07 -14.14
CA PHE A 75 6.34 -34.45 -13.22
C PHE A 75 6.83 -35.22 -11.97
N SER A 76 8.08 -35.04 -11.56
CA SER A 76 8.48 -35.37 -10.19
C SER A 76 7.77 -34.43 -9.20
N PRO A 77 7.67 -34.74 -7.89
CA PRO A 77 7.02 -33.85 -6.92
C PRO A 77 7.57 -32.42 -6.95
N ARG A 78 8.90 -32.31 -7.09
CA ARG A 78 9.62 -31.05 -7.16
C ARG A 78 9.37 -30.30 -8.47
N ASP A 79 9.41 -31.00 -9.60
CA ASP A 79 9.10 -30.41 -10.91
C ASP A 79 7.65 -29.93 -10.97
N LEU A 80 6.71 -30.70 -10.43
CA LEU A 80 5.30 -30.36 -10.43
C LEU A 80 5.02 -29.04 -9.68
N LEU A 81 5.58 -28.88 -8.47
CA LEU A 81 5.44 -27.63 -7.72
C LEU A 81 6.10 -26.44 -8.44
N ALA A 82 7.23 -26.64 -9.12
CA ALA A 82 7.84 -25.60 -9.94
C ALA A 82 6.98 -25.25 -11.17
N ARG A 83 6.31 -26.23 -11.78
CA ARG A 83 5.40 -26.03 -12.91
C ARG A 83 4.14 -25.29 -12.52
N VAL A 84 3.59 -25.49 -11.32
CA VAL A 84 2.46 -24.70 -10.81
C VAL A 84 2.77 -23.21 -10.88
N HIS A 85 3.93 -22.79 -10.34
CA HIS A 85 4.35 -21.39 -10.38
C HIS A 85 4.55 -20.89 -11.83
N ALA A 86 5.17 -21.70 -12.70
CA ALA A 86 5.38 -21.34 -14.10
C ALA A 86 4.04 -21.16 -14.83
N TRP A 87 3.09 -22.07 -14.65
CA TRP A 87 1.76 -21.99 -15.26
C TRP A 87 1.06 -20.68 -14.90
N TYR A 88 1.05 -20.29 -13.62
CA TYR A 88 0.46 -19.01 -13.21
C TYR A 88 1.23 -17.79 -13.75
N SER A 89 2.56 -17.86 -13.78
CA SER A 89 3.39 -16.80 -14.36
C SER A 89 3.10 -16.61 -15.85
N ASP A 90 2.90 -17.70 -16.60
CA ASP A 90 2.64 -17.67 -18.04
C ASP A 90 1.20 -17.20 -18.34
N HIS A 91 0.22 -17.57 -17.52
CA HIS A 91 -1.20 -17.23 -17.72
C HIS A 91 -1.55 -15.81 -17.26
N TYR A 92 -0.95 -15.35 -16.16
CA TYR A 92 -1.31 -14.08 -15.52
C TYR A 92 -0.25 -13.00 -15.65
N GLY A 93 1.00 -13.36 -15.98
CA GLY A 93 2.09 -12.42 -16.21
C GLY A 93 2.22 -11.41 -15.07
N ASP A 94 2.06 -10.14 -15.40
CA ASP A 94 2.17 -9.04 -14.45
C ASP A 94 1.09 -9.02 -13.36
N ALA A 95 -0.07 -9.67 -13.56
CA ALA A 95 -1.09 -9.79 -12.52
C ALA A 95 -0.64 -10.68 -11.34
N MET A 96 0.47 -11.41 -11.48
CA MET A 96 1.11 -12.15 -10.38
C MET A 96 1.96 -11.25 -9.48
N LYS A 97 2.33 -10.05 -9.93
CA LYS A 97 3.21 -9.15 -9.17
C LYS A 97 2.44 -8.58 -7.98
N VAL A 98 2.89 -8.92 -6.77
CA VAL A 98 2.38 -8.31 -5.55
C VAL A 98 3.08 -6.97 -5.34
N ASP A 99 2.31 -5.89 -5.30
CA ASP A 99 2.82 -4.63 -4.80
C ASP A 99 2.84 -4.67 -3.27
N PHE A 100 4.03 -4.86 -2.70
CA PHE A 100 4.27 -4.78 -1.26
C PHE A 100 4.47 -3.33 -0.79
N SER A 101 4.34 -2.34 -1.69
CA SER A 101 4.39 -0.94 -1.30
C SER A 101 3.30 -0.64 -0.27
N PRO A 102 3.66 -0.04 0.87
CA PRO A 102 2.68 0.42 1.84
C PRO A 102 1.86 1.61 1.31
N GLY A 103 2.38 2.31 0.30
CA GLY A 103 1.65 3.37 -0.37
C GLY A 103 2.53 4.25 -1.24
N THR A 104 1.87 5.20 -1.88
CA THR A 104 2.45 6.07 -2.90
C THR A 104 2.06 7.50 -2.62
N PHE A 105 2.97 8.44 -2.88
CA PHE A 105 2.70 9.87 -2.80
C PHE A 105 3.31 10.61 -3.99
N LEU A 106 2.97 11.88 -4.13
CA LEU A 106 3.34 12.68 -5.30
C LEU A 106 4.23 13.85 -4.91
N VAL A 107 5.13 14.22 -5.81
CA VAL A 107 5.94 15.44 -5.71
C VAL A 107 6.05 16.12 -7.07
N VAL A 108 6.28 17.43 -7.08
CA VAL A 108 6.59 18.17 -8.31
C VAL A 108 8.04 18.63 -8.26
N VAL A 109 8.83 18.22 -9.25
CA VAL A 109 10.24 18.63 -9.40
C VAL A 109 10.47 19.01 -10.86
N ASN A 110 11.02 20.21 -11.10
CA ASN A 110 11.25 20.76 -12.43
C ASN A 110 10.00 20.72 -13.33
N ALA A 111 8.87 21.17 -12.77
CA ALA A 111 7.55 21.14 -13.42
C ALA A 111 7.05 19.74 -13.85
N ASN A 112 7.74 18.67 -13.45
CA ASN A 112 7.32 17.30 -13.68
C ASN A 112 6.68 16.74 -12.41
N LEU A 113 5.51 16.12 -12.57
CA LEU A 113 4.86 15.36 -11.53
C LEU A 113 5.54 13.99 -11.42
N TRP A 114 6.07 13.67 -10.26
CA TRP A 114 6.70 12.40 -9.95
C TRP A 114 5.88 11.65 -8.92
N ARG A 115 5.71 10.35 -9.19
CA ARG A 115 5.07 9.42 -8.28
C ARG A 115 6.15 8.65 -7.52
N ILE A 116 6.10 8.67 -6.19
CA ILE A 116 7.07 7.99 -5.33
C ILE A 116 6.37 6.82 -4.66
N ARG A 117 6.79 5.61 -5.03
CA ARG A 117 6.32 4.36 -4.43
C ARG A 117 7.25 3.94 -3.31
N LEU A 118 6.72 3.87 -2.10
CA LEU A 118 7.55 3.52 -0.95
C LEU A 118 7.95 2.03 -0.99
N PRO A 119 9.21 1.69 -0.69
CA PRO A 119 9.60 0.29 -0.55
C PRO A 119 9.04 -0.29 0.75
N MET A 120 8.92 -1.61 0.82
CA MET A 120 8.81 -2.30 2.10
C MET A 120 10.23 -2.54 2.65
N ILE A 121 10.60 -1.86 3.73
CA ILE A 121 11.88 -2.06 4.42
C ILE A 121 11.60 -2.86 5.69
N MET A 122 12.12 -4.09 5.76
CA MET A 122 12.02 -4.94 6.96
C MET A 122 13.35 -4.89 7.74
N GLY A 123 13.27 -4.64 9.04
CA GLY A 123 14.46 -4.53 9.91
C GLY A 123 15.15 -3.17 9.82
N GLU A 124 16.44 -3.14 10.15
CA GLU A 124 17.24 -1.91 10.11
C GLU A 124 17.67 -1.59 8.67
N GLY A 125 17.28 -0.40 8.20
CA GLY A 125 17.65 0.10 6.88
C GLY A 125 18.11 1.56 6.94
N VAL A 126 18.95 1.94 5.98
CA VAL A 126 19.40 3.32 5.76
C VAL A 126 18.85 3.79 4.43
N VAL A 127 18.16 4.91 4.47
CA VAL A 127 17.75 5.62 3.27
C VAL A 127 18.88 6.55 2.84
N VAL A 128 19.28 6.44 1.58
CA VAL A 128 20.24 7.35 0.94
C VAL A 128 19.56 8.08 -0.22
N VAL A 129 20.18 9.17 -0.69
CA VAL A 129 19.82 9.79 -1.96
C VAL A 129 21.08 9.82 -2.82
N ASP A 130 21.03 9.11 -3.96
CA ASP A 130 22.17 9.01 -4.87
C ASP A 130 21.69 9.05 -6.32
N ARG A 131 22.45 9.72 -7.19
CA ARG A 131 22.15 9.77 -8.62
C ARG A 131 22.29 8.39 -9.26
N ASP A 132 23.16 7.53 -8.72
CA ASP A 132 23.26 6.14 -9.14
C ASP A 132 22.06 5.32 -8.63
N LEU A 133 21.11 5.04 -9.52
CA LEU A 133 19.89 4.30 -9.21
C LEU A 133 20.17 2.81 -8.93
N SER A 134 21.34 2.29 -9.29
CA SER A 134 21.75 0.92 -8.98
C SER A 134 22.18 0.72 -7.53
N LYS A 135 22.37 1.83 -6.79
CA LYS A 135 22.76 1.85 -5.37
C LYS A 135 21.60 1.47 -4.43
N VAL A 136 21.02 0.31 -4.67
CA VAL A 136 20.01 -0.34 -3.83
C VAL A 136 20.62 -1.64 -3.34
N GLN A 137 20.81 -1.79 -2.04
CA GLN A 137 21.23 -3.08 -1.50
C GLN A 137 20.01 -3.97 -1.41
N GLN A 138 19.97 -5.01 -2.24
CA GLN A 138 18.91 -6.00 -2.20
C GLN A 138 18.88 -6.64 -0.80
N ASN A 139 17.68 -6.68 -0.20
CA ASN A 139 17.37 -7.47 0.98
C ASN A 139 17.66 -8.94 0.68
N THR A 140 18.92 -9.34 0.82
CA THR A 140 19.29 -10.74 0.90
C THR A 140 19.06 -11.09 2.35
N VAL A 141 18.03 -11.89 2.61
CA VAL A 141 17.66 -12.35 3.95
C VAL A 141 18.93 -12.75 4.72
N GLY A 142 19.28 -11.96 5.74
CA GLY A 142 20.23 -12.35 6.78
C GLY A 142 21.62 -11.70 6.84
N ARG A 143 22.05 -10.79 5.95
CA ARG A 143 23.38 -10.14 6.12
C ARG A 143 23.45 -8.69 5.62
N GLY A 144 23.41 -7.73 6.56
CA GLY A 144 23.76 -6.32 6.36
C GLY A 144 22.61 -5.33 6.57
N GLN A 145 22.97 -4.07 6.83
CA GLN A 145 22.01 -2.96 6.90
C GLN A 145 21.42 -2.71 5.51
N ALA A 146 20.09 -2.70 5.39
CA ALA A 146 19.45 -2.52 4.09
C ALA A 146 19.61 -1.07 3.60
N ILE A 147 20.40 -0.83 2.55
CA ILE A 147 20.53 0.50 1.96
C ILE A 147 19.49 0.67 0.85
N HIS A 148 18.60 1.65 1.01
CA HIS A 148 17.61 2.01 -0.01
C HIS A 148 17.88 3.39 -0.58
N ASN A 149 18.07 3.51 -1.89
CA ASN A 149 18.15 4.81 -2.55
C ASN A 149 16.75 5.38 -2.79
N ALA A 150 16.42 6.50 -2.17
CA ALA A 150 15.12 7.18 -2.34
C ALA A 150 14.77 7.46 -3.81
N LEU A 151 15.77 7.70 -4.67
CA LEU A 151 15.52 7.94 -6.10
C LEU A 151 15.05 6.68 -6.85
N SER A 152 15.39 5.47 -6.39
CA SER A 152 14.90 4.24 -7.02
C SER A 152 13.41 3.99 -6.76
N SER A 153 12.80 4.75 -5.85
CA SER A 153 11.36 4.75 -5.57
C SER A 153 10.56 5.71 -6.46
N VAL A 154 11.25 6.54 -7.26
CA VAL A 154 10.60 7.49 -8.16
C VAL A 154 10.21 6.76 -9.44
N GLU A 155 8.91 6.59 -9.67
CA GLU A 155 8.40 5.88 -10.84
C GLU A 155 8.78 6.60 -12.14
N GLY A 156 9.35 5.84 -13.08
CA GLY A 156 9.77 6.37 -14.38
C GLY A 156 11.06 7.21 -14.35
N LEU A 157 11.72 7.37 -13.21
CA LEU A 157 13.01 8.07 -13.16
C LEU A 157 14.10 7.20 -13.80
N THR A 158 14.69 7.70 -14.88
CA THR A 158 15.76 6.99 -15.61
C THR A 158 17.13 7.42 -15.11
N GLN A 159 18.15 6.56 -15.24
CA GLN A 159 19.53 6.90 -14.88
C GLN A 159 20.04 8.19 -15.56
N PRO A 160 19.79 8.44 -16.86
CA PRO A 160 20.16 9.70 -17.50
C PRO A 160 19.47 10.93 -16.90
N MET A 161 18.23 10.80 -16.41
CA MET A 161 17.52 11.89 -15.73
C MET A 161 18.06 12.10 -14.31
N ALA A 162 18.31 11.03 -13.57
CA ALA A 162 18.90 11.08 -12.23
C ALA A 162 20.26 11.78 -12.24
N ASN A 163 21.10 11.52 -13.26
CA ASN A 163 22.39 12.19 -13.45
C ASN A 163 22.27 13.71 -13.65
N LYS A 164 21.11 14.21 -14.12
CA LYS A 164 20.86 15.64 -14.35
C LYS A 164 20.30 16.36 -13.12
N LEU A 165 19.91 15.63 -12.07
CA LEU A 165 19.34 16.24 -10.88
C LEU A 165 20.39 17.12 -10.19
N THR A 166 19.99 18.32 -9.77
CA THR A 166 20.85 19.21 -8.98
C THR A 166 20.92 18.75 -7.52
N ASP A 167 21.94 19.18 -6.77
CA ASP A 167 22.03 18.82 -5.34
C ASP A 167 20.82 19.33 -4.54
N ARG A 168 20.25 20.48 -4.94
CA ARG A 168 19.01 21.00 -4.35
C ARG A 168 17.83 20.05 -4.58
N GLU A 169 17.72 19.50 -5.78
CA GLU A 169 16.69 18.52 -6.12
C GLU A 169 16.90 17.20 -5.38
N LEU A 170 18.15 16.75 -5.22
CA LEU A 170 18.46 15.57 -4.38
C LEU A 170 18.02 15.79 -2.92
N VAL A 171 18.36 16.94 -2.33
CA VAL A 171 17.93 17.29 -0.97
C VAL A 171 16.40 17.34 -0.88
N PHE A 172 15.73 17.86 -1.92
CA PHE A 172 14.28 17.87 -2.00
C PHE A 172 13.70 16.45 -2.01
N PHE A 173 14.17 15.57 -2.90
CA PHE A 173 13.72 14.18 -2.97
C PHE A 173 13.96 13.45 -1.66
N HIS A 174 15.12 13.63 -1.03
CA HIS A 174 15.41 13.02 0.26
C HIS A 174 14.42 13.47 1.34
N ARG A 175 14.17 14.77 1.49
CA ARG A 175 13.21 15.29 2.46
C ARG A 175 11.78 14.83 2.16
N ALA A 176 11.38 14.87 0.90
CA ALA A 176 10.06 14.42 0.48
C ALA A 176 9.87 12.92 0.75
N PHE A 177 10.90 12.10 0.49
CA PHE A 177 10.89 10.68 0.81
C PHE A 177 10.73 10.44 2.31
N MET A 178 11.51 11.10 3.17
CA MET A 178 11.41 10.92 4.62
C MET A 178 10.05 11.36 5.18
N HIS A 179 9.51 12.49 4.70
CA HIS A 179 8.19 12.97 5.09
C HIS A 179 7.07 12.05 4.59
N GLY A 180 7.12 11.65 3.32
CA GLY A 180 6.18 10.73 2.70
C GLY A 180 6.20 9.38 3.39
N TRP A 181 7.39 8.85 3.71
CA TRP A 181 7.58 7.64 4.49
C TRP A 181 6.85 7.72 5.82
N GLN A 182 7.16 8.72 6.64
CA GLN A 182 6.51 8.89 7.95
C GLN A 182 4.99 8.99 7.83
N ALA A 183 4.48 9.76 6.86
CA ALA A 183 3.05 9.95 6.63
C ALA A 183 2.35 8.64 6.24
N ILE A 184 2.89 7.94 5.23
CA ILE A 184 2.28 6.72 4.69
C ILE A 184 2.42 5.56 5.68
N MET A 185 3.54 5.44 6.40
CA MET A 185 3.70 4.42 7.45
C MET A 185 2.67 4.61 8.56
N THR A 186 2.51 5.86 9.02
CA THR A 186 1.45 6.21 9.99
C THR A 186 0.10 5.82 9.43
N PHE A 187 -0.19 6.22 8.19
CA PHE A 187 -1.48 5.94 7.61
C PHE A 187 -1.73 4.43 7.51
N ASP A 188 -0.70 3.68 7.11
CA ASP A 188 -0.80 2.25 6.99
C ASP A 188 -0.97 1.56 8.35
N SER A 189 -0.42 2.10 9.44
CA SER A 189 -0.60 1.54 10.79
C SER A 189 -1.97 1.82 11.40
N LEU A 190 -2.72 2.84 10.94
CA LEU A 190 -4.00 3.21 11.54
C LEU A 190 -5.03 2.06 11.52
N ARG A 191 -5.45 1.63 12.71
CA ARG A 191 -6.50 0.63 12.96
C ARG A 191 -7.43 1.13 14.08
N GLY A 192 -8.49 0.37 14.35
CA GLY A 192 -9.40 0.63 15.48
C GLY A 192 -10.64 1.47 15.15
N HIS A 193 -10.85 1.89 13.90
CA HIS A 193 -12.12 2.50 13.47
C HIS A 193 -12.34 2.38 11.94
N PRO A 194 -13.57 2.12 11.45
CA PRO A 194 -13.86 1.97 10.00
C PRO A 194 -13.51 3.20 9.15
N LEU A 195 -13.57 4.40 9.73
CA LEU A 195 -13.24 5.64 9.02
C LEU A 195 -11.81 5.65 8.47
N PHE A 196 -10.85 4.96 9.09
CA PHE A 196 -9.48 4.90 8.58
C PHE A 196 -9.39 4.13 7.26
N ALA A 197 -10.17 3.06 7.10
CA ALA A 197 -10.22 2.33 5.83
C ALA A 197 -10.79 3.20 4.71
N HIS A 198 -11.84 3.97 4.99
CA HIS A 198 -12.41 4.92 4.04
C HIS A 198 -11.43 6.06 3.71
N ALA A 199 -10.73 6.61 4.71
CA ALA A 199 -9.71 7.62 4.50
C ALA A 199 -8.59 7.11 3.57
N LYS A 200 -8.13 5.86 3.76
CA LYS A 200 -7.14 5.23 2.86
C LYS A 200 -7.64 5.16 1.42
N ALA A 201 -8.92 4.85 1.21
CA ALA A 201 -9.51 4.83 -0.12
C ALA A 201 -9.53 6.24 -0.74
N ASP A 202 -10.00 7.25 -0.01
CA ASP A 202 -10.03 8.65 -0.48
C ASP A 202 -8.61 9.14 -0.85
N PHE A 203 -7.60 8.84 -0.02
CA PHE A 203 -6.22 9.21 -0.32
C PHE A 203 -5.71 8.60 -1.63
N ARG A 204 -5.96 7.31 -1.86
CA ARG A 204 -5.59 6.64 -3.11
C ARG A 204 -6.30 7.28 -4.30
N HIS A 205 -7.60 7.56 -4.18
CA HIS A 205 -8.34 8.26 -5.23
C HIS A 205 -7.79 9.66 -5.50
N SER A 206 -7.38 10.38 -4.46
CA SER A 206 -6.75 11.69 -4.60
C SER A 206 -5.44 11.59 -5.40
N VAL A 207 -4.56 10.65 -5.06
CA VAL A 207 -3.29 10.41 -5.78
C VAL A 207 -3.52 10.05 -7.25
N GLU A 208 -4.47 9.17 -7.54
CA GLU A 208 -4.79 8.79 -8.93
C GLU A 208 -5.40 9.96 -9.71
N ALA A 209 -6.27 10.76 -9.09
CA ALA A 209 -6.88 11.92 -9.73
C ALA A 209 -5.86 13.02 -10.07
N ILE A 210 -4.83 13.23 -9.25
CA ILE A 210 -3.72 14.15 -9.59
C ILE A 210 -2.90 13.57 -10.74
N SER A 211 -2.60 12.28 -10.66
CA SER A 211 -1.76 11.58 -11.64
C SER A 211 -2.41 11.48 -13.03
N SER A 212 -3.74 11.51 -13.12
CA SER A 212 -4.46 11.55 -14.40
C SER A 212 -4.24 12.85 -15.18
N GLY A 213 -3.80 13.92 -14.50
CA GLY A 213 -3.58 15.24 -15.07
C GLY A 213 -4.86 15.99 -15.47
N ARG A 214 -6.04 15.44 -15.17
CA ARG A 214 -7.34 15.95 -15.64
C ARG A 214 -8.34 16.20 -14.51
N GLU A 215 -8.22 15.49 -13.39
CA GLU A 215 -9.25 15.45 -12.34
C GLU A 215 -8.82 16.21 -11.06
N TYR A 216 -8.19 17.38 -11.19
CA TYR A 216 -7.66 18.13 -10.03
C TYR A 216 -8.75 18.55 -9.02
N GLY A 217 -9.97 18.84 -9.47
CA GLY A 217 -11.09 19.13 -8.57
C GLY A 217 -11.46 17.93 -7.70
N LYS A 218 -11.55 16.74 -8.33
CA LYS A 218 -11.75 15.47 -7.64
C LYS A 218 -10.62 15.18 -6.67
N ALA A 219 -9.36 15.40 -7.07
CA ALA A 219 -8.22 15.21 -6.18
C ALA A 219 -8.31 16.02 -4.88
N ARG A 220 -8.67 17.31 -4.98
CA ARG A 220 -8.89 18.18 -3.82
C ARG A 220 -10.05 17.72 -2.95
N TRP A 221 -11.15 17.30 -3.59
CA TRP A 221 -12.32 16.77 -2.88
C TRP A 221 -11.97 15.51 -2.08
N GLU A 222 -11.31 14.54 -2.71
CA GLU A 222 -10.88 13.30 -2.05
C GLU A 222 -9.87 13.57 -0.93
N ALA A 223 -8.97 14.55 -1.09
CA ALA A 223 -8.06 14.96 -0.03
C ALA A 223 -8.81 15.56 1.18
N ALA A 224 -9.83 16.38 0.93
CA ALA A 224 -10.70 16.93 1.96
C ALA A 224 -11.47 15.82 2.71
N GLN A 225 -12.05 14.89 1.96
CA GLN A 225 -12.76 13.74 2.52
C GLN A 225 -11.84 12.85 3.37
N CYS A 226 -10.61 12.61 2.91
CA CYS A 226 -9.61 11.88 3.67
C CYS A 226 -9.31 12.57 5.00
N ALA A 227 -9.04 13.88 4.97
CA ALA A 227 -8.76 14.67 6.16
C ALA A 227 -9.92 14.61 7.16
N GLU A 228 -11.15 14.83 6.71
CA GLU A 228 -12.34 14.75 7.57
C GLU A 228 -12.44 13.38 8.28
N LYS A 229 -12.27 12.29 7.52
CA LYS A 229 -12.36 10.93 8.05
C LYS A 229 -11.21 10.58 9.00
N LEU A 230 -10.00 11.11 8.76
CA LEU A 230 -8.88 11.00 9.70
C LEU A 230 -9.21 11.71 11.03
N LEU A 231 -9.61 12.98 10.97
CA LEU A 231 -9.88 13.77 12.16
C LEU A 231 -11.01 13.15 13.01
N LYS A 232 -12.11 12.76 12.35
CA LYS A 232 -13.22 12.04 13.00
C LYS A 232 -12.81 10.67 13.50
N GLY A 233 -12.00 9.93 12.74
CA GLY A 233 -11.52 8.61 13.11
C GLY A 233 -10.70 8.62 14.40
N PHE A 234 -9.83 9.62 14.60
CA PHE A 234 -9.07 9.78 15.84
C PHE A 234 -9.99 10.10 17.04
N LEU A 235 -10.94 11.02 16.89
CA LEU A 235 -11.93 11.32 17.93
C LEU A 235 -12.76 10.07 18.28
N ALA A 236 -13.28 9.38 17.26
CA ALA A 236 -14.09 8.17 17.43
C ALA A 236 -13.33 7.05 18.13
N ARG A 237 -12.08 6.80 17.71
CA ARG A 237 -11.21 5.76 18.31
C ARG A 237 -10.96 6.04 19.78
N ALA A 238 -10.87 7.31 20.18
CA ALA A 238 -10.71 7.74 21.57
C ALA A 238 -12.05 7.84 22.34
N GLY A 239 -13.17 7.38 21.77
CA GLY A 239 -14.49 7.45 22.38
C GLY A 239 -15.07 8.87 22.49
N GLN A 240 -14.49 9.84 21.77
CA GLN A 240 -14.93 11.23 21.79
C GLN A 240 -16.00 11.48 20.74
N ALA A 241 -17.06 12.18 21.14
CA ALA A 241 -18.11 12.60 20.22
C ALA A 241 -17.60 13.68 19.26
N TYR A 242 -18.09 13.65 18.02
CA TYR A 242 -17.85 14.67 17.01
C TYR A 242 -19.15 15.03 16.28
N PRO A 243 -19.26 16.24 15.72
CA PRO A 243 -20.48 16.65 15.00
C PRO A 243 -20.73 15.78 13.76
N THR A 244 -21.97 15.31 13.62
CA THR A 244 -22.44 14.53 12.45
C THR A 244 -23.35 15.32 11.51
N ASN A 245 -23.73 16.54 11.90
CA ASN A 245 -24.58 17.42 11.10
C ASN A 245 -23.78 18.20 10.04
N ALA A 246 -24.45 18.53 8.92
CA ALA A 246 -23.81 19.05 7.71
C ALA A 246 -23.01 20.36 7.87
N GLY A 247 -23.29 21.18 8.90
CA GLY A 247 -22.54 22.43 9.11
C GLY A 247 -21.17 22.18 9.74
N LYS A 248 -21.14 21.69 10.99
CA LYS A 248 -19.92 21.53 11.77
C LYS A 248 -19.21 20.19 11.53
N GLY A 249 -19.92 19.19 11.01
CA GLY A 249 -19.36 17.88 10.73
C GLY A 249 -18.37 17.85 9.57
N HIS A 250 -18.37 18.85 8.69
CA HIS A 250 -17.47 18.92 7.54
C HIS A 250 -16.44 20.06 7.65
N ASP A 251 -16.40 20.75 8.80
CA ASP A 251 -15.45 21.83 9.03
C ASP A 251 -14.15 21.29 9.66
N HIS A 252 -13.11 21.17 8.83
CA HIS A 252 -11.81 20.67 9.26
C HIS A 252 -11.19 21.51 10.38
N VAL A 253 -11.37 22.83 10.37
CA VAL A 253 -10.80 23.72 11.40
C VAL A 253 -11.50 23.45 12.74
N HIS A 254 -12.81 23.27 12.72
CA HIS A 254 -13.56 22.90 13.92
C HIS A 254 -13.17 21.51 14.44
N LEU A 255 -13.05 20.51 13.56
CA LEU A 255 -12.61 19.17 13.94
C LEU A 255 -11.18 19.17 14.51
N GLY A 256 -10.28 19.99 13.95
CA GLY A 256 -8.93 20.18 14.48
C GLY A 256 -8.91 20.78 15.88
N LYS A 257 -9.77 21.78 16.15
CA LYS A 257 -9.94 22.33 17.51
C LYS A 257 -10.44 21.27 18.50
N LEU A 258 -11.40 20.44 18.09
CA LEU A 258 -11.87 19.32 18.93
C LEU A 258 -10.76 18.30 19.22
N LEU A 259 -9.90 18.02 18.25
CA LEU A 259 -8.73 17.15 18.44
C LEU A 259 -7.76 17.71 19.48
N ASP A 260 -7.50 19.02 19.43
CA ASP A 260 -6.65 19.69 20.41
C ASP A 260 -7.30 19.65 21.80
N GLU A 261 -8.56 20.06 21.91
CA GLU A 261 -9.31 20.10 23.17
C GLU A 261 -9.49 18.73 23.84
N LYS A 262 -9.69 17.67 23.05
CA LYS A 262 -10.03 16.33 23.56
C LYS A 262 -8.85 15.39 23.67
N LEU A 263 -7.88 15.49 22.75
CA LEU A 263 -6.77 14.56 22.62
C LEU A 263 -5.40 15.23 22.79
N GLY A 264 -5.33 16.57 22.91
CA GLY A 264 -4.08 17.31 22.99
C GLY A 264 -3.29 17.29 21.67
N ILE A 265 -3.97 17.03 20.55
CA ILE A 265 -3.35 16.94 19.22
C ILE A 265 -3.57 18.27 18.50
N HIS A 266 -2.53 19.10 18.49
CA HIS A 266 -2.56 20.38 17.83
C HIS A 266 -2.21 20.27 16.34
N VAL A 267 -3.12 20.75 15.47
CA VAL A 267 -2.90 20.84 14.02
C VAL A 267 -2.98 22.31 13.59
N ASP A 268 -1.94 22.80 12.89
CA ASP A 268 -1.91 24.19 12.39
C ASP A 268 -3.12 24.47 11.48
N GLU A 269 -3.83 25.56 11.75
CA GLU A 269 -5.02 25.97 11.01
C GLU A 269 -4.76 26.14 9.51
N ARG A 270 -3.52 26.49 9.12
CA ARG A 270 -3.12 26.59 7.70
C ARG A 270 -3.23 25.24 7.00
N ILE A 271 -2.83 24.14 7.65
CA ILE A 271 -2.95 22.78 7.09
C ILE A 271 -4.43 22.45 6.86
N LEU A 272 -5.26 22.67 7.89
CA LEU A 272 -6.70 22.38 7.85
C LEU A 272 -7.43 23.23 6.80
N SER A 273 -7.03 24.50 6.67
CA SER A 273 -7.58 25.43 5.70
C SER A 273 -7.19 25.07 4.26
N THR A 274 -5.95 24.64 4.02
CA THR A 274 -5.50 24.14 2.70
C THR A 274 -6.25 22.87 2.27
N LEU A 275 -6.71 22.05 3.21
CA LEU A 275 -7.50 20.85 2.94
C LEU A 275 -8.98 21.17 2.68
N LYS A 276 -9.46 22.35 3.04
CA LYS A 276 -10.86 22.74 2.84
C LYS A 276 -11.16 22.89 1.35
N THR A 277 -12.18 22.19 0.88
CA THR A 277 -12.57 22.19 -0.52
C THR A 277 -14.10 22.26 -0.64
N SER A 278 -14.59 23.13 -1.52
CA SER A 278 -16.02 23.25 -1.81
C SER A 278 -16.54 22.02 -2.57
N PRO A 279 -17.77 21.53 -2.31
CA PRO A 279 -18.38 20.49 -3.13
C PRO A 279 -18.47 20.81 -4.63
N ALA A 280 -18.47 22.10 -5.00
CA ALA A 280 -18.55 22.61 -6.37
C ALA A 280 -17.41 22.10 -7.28
N VAL A 281 -16.22 21.82 -6.73
CA VAL A 281 -15.08 21.31 -7.52
C VAL A 281 -15.37 19.97 -8.19
N ARG A 282 -16.32 19.18 -7.66
CA ARG A 282 -16.71 17.88 -8.23
C ARG A 282 -17.52 18.02 -9.51
N TYR A 283 -18.29 19.10 -9.61
CA TYR A 283 -19.20 19.34 -10.73
C TYR A 283 -18.55 20.21 -11.82
N GLY A 284 -17.27 20.57 -11.67
CA GLY A 284 -16.57 21.45 -12.60
C GLY A 284 -17.00 22.93 -12.51
N GLU A 285 -17.80 23.27 -11.51
CA GLU A 285 -18.26 24.65 -11.24
C GLU A 285 -17.12 25.53 -10.71
N GLU A 286 -16.15 24.92 -10.02
CA GLU A 286 -14.91 25.55 -9.58
C GLU A 286 -13.71 24.86 -10.25
N ALA A 287 -13.00 25.61 -11.10
CA ALA A 287 -11.78 25.12 -11.73
C ALA A 287 -10.68 24.88 -10.69
N SER A 288 -9.93 23.79 -10.87
CA SER A 288 -8.82 23.43 -10.00
C SER A 288 -7.56 23.20 -10.81
N SER A 289 -6.43 23.69 -10.28
CA SER A 289 -5.11 23.55 -10.89
C SER A 289 -4.30 22.41 -10.25
N LEU A 290 -3.23 21.99 -10.94
CA LEU A 290 -2.25 21.06 -10.37
C LEU A 290 -1.66 21.60 -9.06
N SER A 291 -1.34 22.90 -8.99
CA SER A 291 -0.79 23.51 -7.78
C SER A 291 -1.72 23.34 -6.59
N GLN A 292 -3.02 23.68 -6.75
CA GLN A 292 -3.99 23.55 -5.67
C GLN A 292 -4.17 22.08 -5.23
N ALA A 293 -4.16 21.14 -6.17
CA ALA A 293 -4.26 19.72 -5.84
C ALA A 293 -3.00 19.22 -5.10
N MET A 294 -1.81 19.69 -5.49
CA MET A 294 -0.55 19.38 -4.80
C MET A 294 -0.44 20.04 -3.43
N ASP A 295 -1.01 21.23 -3.24
CA ASP A 295 -1.10 21.89 -1.94
C ASP A 295 -1.97 21.07 -0.98
N SER A 296 -3.14 20.61 -1.43
CA SER A 296 -4.00 19.71 -0.66
C SER A 296 -3.31 18.36 -0.38
N HIS A 297 -2.60 17.78 -1.34
CA HIS A 297 -1.84 16.54 -1.15
C HIS A 297 -0.74 16.71 -0.09
N SER A 298 0.04 17.81 -0.17
CA SER A 298 1.12 18.10 0.76
C SER A 298 0.59 18.39 2.18
N ALA A 299 -0.53 19.11 2.29
CA ALA A 299 -1.20 19.35 3.56
C ALA A 299 -1.70 18.04 4.19
N LEU A 300 -2.19 17.09 3.39
CA LEU A 300 -2.64 15.79 3.88
C LEU A 300 -1.49 14.94 4.42
N LEU A 301 -0.33 14.93 3.74
CA LEU A 301 0.89 14.29 4.25
C LEU A 301 1.35 14.95 5.55
N ALA A 302 1.28 16.27 5.66
CA ALA A 302 1.62 16.98 6.89
C ALA A 302 0.67 16.62 8.04
N LEU A 303 -0.64 16.57 7.79
CA LEU A 303 -1.64 16.12 8.76
C LEU A 303 -1.33 14.70 9.28
N LEU A 304 -1.07 13.75 8.37
CA LEU A 304 -0.73 12.37 8.75
C LEU A 304 0.52 12.30 9.65
N ARG A 305 1.55 13.09 9.37
CA ARG A 305 2.75 13.14 10.22
C ARG A 305 2.48 13.66 11.62
N ILE A 306 1.64 14.69 11.74
CA ILE A 306 1.21 15.24 13.04
C ILE A 306 0.40 14.19 13.80
N LEU A 307 -0.57 13.55 13.15
CA LEU A 307 -1.38 12.51 13.77
C LEU A 307 -0.53 11.31 14.22
N GLY A 308 0.48 10.93 13.43
CA GLY A 308 1.36 9.80 13.71
C GLY A 308 2.25 9.98 14.94
N SER A 309 2.73 11.20 15.22
CA SER A 309 3.50 11.44 16.45
C SER A 309 2.69 11.26 17.73
N HIS A 310 1.36 11.24 17.63
CA HIS A 310 0.45 11.00 18.76
C HIS A 310 -0.15 9.59 18.78
N ASP A 311 -0.07 8.84 17.68
CA ASP A 311 -0.53 7.44 17.60
C ASP A 311 0.39 6.49 18.40
N SER A 312 1.69 6.75 18.41
CA SER A 312 2.66 5.97 19.20
C SER A 312 2.50 6.17 20.72
N VAL A 313 1.99 7.34 21.15
CA VAL A 313 1.87 7.68 22.58
C VAL A 313 0.67 7.01 23.25
N GLN A 314 -0.38 6.68 22.50
CA GLN A 314 -1.58 6.02 23.07
C GLN A 314 -1.45 4.49 23.14
N ASN A 315 -0.60 3.86 22.32
CA ASN A 315 -0.40 2.41 22.36
C ASN A 315 0.44 1.95 23.57
N ASP A 316 1.33 2.80 24.11
CA ASP A 316 2.12 2.47 25.31
C ASP A 316 1.27 2.39 26.60
N HIS A 317 0.05 2.95 26.60
CA HIS A 317 -0.85 2.88 27.75
C HIS A 317 -1.80 1.69 27.74
N ALA A 318 -1.87 0.92 26.64
CA ALA A 318 -2.73 -0.25 26.54
C ALA A 318 -2.09 -1.55 27.06
N ASP A 319 -0.76 -1.58 27.25
CA ASP A 319 0.00 -2.82 27.49
C ASP A 319 0.46 -3.03 28.95
N THR A 320 -0.05 -2.23 29.89
CA THR A 320 0.30 -2.36 31.33
C THR A 320 -0.74 -3.10 32.19
N GLY A 321 -1.65 -3.83 31.58
CA GLY A 321 -2.85 -4.32 32.28
C GLY A 321 -3.27 -5.75 31.99
N THR A 322 -2.41 -6.77 32.21
CA THR A 322 -2.86 -8.11 32.64
C THR A 322 -1.70 -8.99 33.14
N GLU A 323 -1.29 -8.77 34.38
CA GLU A 323 -0.74 -9.84 35.22
C GLU A 323 -1.67 -10.03 36.43
N LYS A 324 -2.52 -11.05 36.35
CA LYS A 324 -3.02 -11.86 37.46
C LYS A 324 -3.31 -13.26 36.95
#